data_AF-A0A7Y3CFI1-F1
#
_entry.id   AF-A0A7Y3CFI1-F1
#
_cell.length_a   1.000
_cell.length_b   1.000
_cell.length_c   1.000
_cell.angle_alpha   90.00
_cell.angle_beta   90.00
_cell.angle_gamma   90.00
#
_symmetry.space_group_name_H-M   'P 1'
#
loop_
_entity.id
_entity.type
_entity.pdbx_description
1 polymer ?
#
loop_
_entity_poly.entity_id
_entity_poly.type
_entity_poly.pdbx_seq_one_letter_code
_entity_poly.pdbx_strand_id
1 'polypeptide(L)'
;MMLVLISLALPIVTAFLIVNLVWPKKDSIYAEFAIKTCLSIGLGLGLSSWSFFICLVIFRGEKKHFLWFDLIILIIILILFIYKKKNTPTYNSKPEAVSTDRSRYHYFLYAGFIVLALIAIFSFTLRVLNDPHGSWDAWNIYNLGARFIYRGATEWTIAFANPHGWTLPDHPLFIQGNVARIWSYTGHETLMAPMLQAFLFTSATVILMVFSVSKLQNKSQGLMAGMVLLGTPFFIYSGASLVADVPLGFYILATVVLYCMIDERQKKNSGLVVLCGAMAGFAAWTKNEGLLFIISIFFARLIVVTRHKGFGVFFKEILLFSNGLT
;
A
#
# COMPACT_ATOMS: atom_id res chain seq x y z
N MET A 1 -7.23 1.93 -21.78
CA MET A 1 -6.00 1.34 -21.18
C MET A 1 -5.00 2.40 -20.72
N MET A 2 -4.48 3.27 -21.59
CA MET A 2 -3.47 4.28 -21.23
C MET A 2 -3.88 5.18 -20.04
N LEU A 3 -5.12 5.70 -20.04
CA LEU A 3 -5.62 6.54 -18.94
C LEU A 3 -5.72 5.82 -17.59
N VAL A 4 -6.03 4.51 -17.59
CA VAL A 4 -6.02 3.69 -16.37
C VAL A 4 -4.60 3.62 -15.80
N LEU A 5 -3.62 3.34 -16.66
CA LEU A 5 -2.22 3.27 -16.24
C LEU A 5 -1.72 4.62 -15.71
N ILE A 6 -2.08 5.73 -16.36
CA ILE A 6 -1.72 7.08 -15.88
C ILE A 6 -2.35 7.35 -14.50
N SER A 7 -3.64 6.99 -14.32
CA SER A 7 -4.34 7.22 -13.06
C SER A 7 -3.73 6.48 -11.86
N LEU A 8 -3.10 5.32 -12.11
CA LEU A 8 -2.37 4.55 -11.11
C LEU A 8 -0.92 5.02 -10.97
N ALA A 9 -0.22 5.28 -12.08
CA ALA A 9 1.19 5.64 -12.08
C ALA A 9 1.44 6.99 -11.39
N LEU A 10 0.59 8.00 -11.63
CA LEU A 10 0.76 9.33 -11.07
C LEU A 10 0.86 9.32 -9.53
N PRO A 11 -0.11 8.78 -8.77
CA PRO A 11 -0.01 8.74 -7.32
C PRO A 11 1.10 7.81 -6.81
N ILE A 12 1.37 6.70 -7.49
CA ILE A 12 2.46 5.78 -7.12
C ILE A 12 3.83 6.45 -7.25
N VAL A 13 4.05 7.23 -8.32
CA VAL A 13 5.29 8.00 -8.53
C VAL A 13 5.42 9.10 -7.47
N THR A 14 4.35 9.84 -7.19
CA THR A 14 4.35 10.85 -6.12
C THR A 14 4.71 10.21 -4.77
N ALA A 15 4.08 9.09 -4.44
CA ALA A 15 4.38 8.35 -3.22
C ALA A 15 5.81 7.81 -3.20
N PHE A 16 6.36 7.37 -4.33
CA PHE A 16 7.76 6.94 -4.41
C PHE A 16 8.74 8.07 -4.08
N LEU A 17 8.45 9.29 -4.52
CA LEU A 17 9.23 10.46 -4.13
C LEU A 17 9.08 10.76 -2.63
N ILE A 18 7.87 10.67 -2.06
CA ILE A 18 7.62 10.84 -0.61
C ILE A 18 8.39 9.80 0.20
N VAL A 19 8.29 8.51 -0.16
CA VAL A 19 9.00 7.42 0.50
C VAL A 19 10.50 7.70 0.47
N ASN A 20 11.09 8.06 -0.68
CA ASN A 20 12.51 8.41 -0.76
C ASN A 20 12.89 9.67 0.02
N LEU A 21 11.98 10.65 0.18
CA LEU A 21 12.20 11.82 1.03
C LEU A 21 12.31 11.43 2.50
N VAL A 22 11.47 10.51 2.99
CA VAL A 22 11.46 10.11 4.41
C VAL A 22 12.45 8.96 4.72
N TRP A 23 12.89 8.25 3.68
CA TRP A 23 13.82 7.13 3.83
C TRP A 23 15.23 7.61 4.20
N PRO A 24 15.94 6.92 5.11
CA PRO A 24 17.29 7.30 5.49
C PRO A 24 18.30 6.96 4.37
N LYS A 25 19.30 7.83 4.17
CA LYS A 25 20.21 7.81 3.01
C LYS A 25 21.39 6.84 3.10
N LYS A 26 21.57 6.14 4.24
CA LYS A 26 22.75 5.30 4.47
C LYS A 26 22.65 3.89 3.87
N ASP A 27 21.50 3.53 3.32
CA ASP A 27 21.22 2.16 2.93
C ASP A 27 21.33 1.94 1.42
N SER A 28 21.72 0.73 1.03
CA SER A 28 21.90 0.31 -0.37
C SER A 28 20.69 0.63 -1.25
N ILE A 29 20.93 1.39 -2.33
CA ILE A 29 19.91 1.86 -3.28
C ILE A 29 19.10 0.70 -3.90
N TYR A 30 19.74 -0.44 -4.14
CA TYR A 30 19.14 -1.55 -4.90
C TYR A 30 18.36 -2.54 -4.04
N ALA A 31 18.86 -2.87 -2.84
CA ALA A 31 18.21 -3.84 -1.95
C ALA A 31 16.88 -3.30 -1.38
N GLU A 32 16.76 -1.99 -1.24
CA GLU A 32 15.56 -1.35 -0.70
C GLU A 32 14.60 -0.85 -1.77
N PHE A 33 15.00 -0.85 -3.03
CA PHE A 33 14.16 -0.36 -4.13
C PHE A 33 12.82 -1.10 -4.15
N ALA A 34 12.85 -2.44 -4.05
CA ALA A 34 11.64 -3.24 -4.04
C ALA A 34 10.71 -2.91 -2.87
N ILE A 35 11.25 -2.76 -1.65
CA ILE A 35 10.48 -2.38 -0.45
C ILE A 35 9.86 -0.98 -0.65
N LYS A 36 10.66 0.00 -1.08
CA LYS A 36 10.19 1.36 -1.34
C LYS A 36 9.09 1.38 -2.38
N THR A 37 9.24 0.66 -3.48
CA THR A 37 8.23 0.55 -4.54
C THR A 37 6.94 -0.05 -4.00
N CYS A 38 7.00 -1.13 -3.22
CA CYS A 38 5.80 -1.72 -2.60
C CYS A 38 5.10 -0.74 -1.66
N LEU A 39 5.85 -0.08 -0.77
CA LEU A 39 5.31 0.94 0.13
C LEU A 39 4.70 2.12 -0.64
N SER A 40 5.26 2.45 -1.81
CA SER A 40 4.76 3.53 -2.67
C SER A 40 3.46 3.17 -3.37
N ILE A 41 3.25 1.89 -3.70
CA ILE A 41 1.96 1.40 -4.22
C ILE A 41 0.87 1.65 -3.16
N GLY A 42 1.10 1.20 -1.93
CA GLY A 42 0.16 1.42 -0.82
C GLY A 42 -0.04 2.88 -0.47
N LEU A 43 1.04 3.65 -0.31
CA LEU A 43 0.97 5.07 0.02
C LEU A 43 0.28 5.88 -1.09
N GLY A 44 0.63 5.61 -2.35
CA GLY A 44 0.09 6.34 -3.50
C GLY A 44 -1.41 6.12 -3.64
N LEU A 45 -1.85 4.86 -3.65
CA LEU A 45 -3.27 4.54 -3.75
C LEU A 45 -4.05 4.98 -2.51
N GLY A 46 -3.42 4.96 -1.33
CA GLY A 46 -4.00 5.49 -0.09
C GLY A 46 -4.28 6.98 -0.20
N LEU A 47 -3.24 7.75 -0.50
CA LEU A 47 -3.31 9.20 -0.65
C LEU A 47 -4.26 9.61 -1.77
N SER A 48 -4.29 8.88 -2.90
CA SER A 48 -5.18 9.22 -4.01
C SER A 48 -6.65 8.98 -3.71
N SER A 49 -6.98 7.93 -2.96
CA SER A 49 -8.36 7.70 -2.52
C SER A 49 -8.80 8.78 -1.53
N TRP A 50 -7.93 9.09 -0.56
CA TRP A 50 -8.21 10.11 0.45
C TRP A 50 -8.32 11.52 -0.16
N SER A 51 -7.40 11.89 -1.07
CA SER A 51 -7.45 13.18 -1.77
C SER A 51 -8.68 13.31 -2.64
N PHE A 52 -9.08 12.23 -3.32
CA PHE A 52 -10.30 12.19 -4.12
C PHE A 52 -11.54 12.39 -3.26
N PHE A 53 -11.61 11.71 -2.11
CA PHE A 53 -12.68 11.91 -1.13
C PHE A 53 -12.76 13.37 -0.67
N ILE A 54 -11.64 13.99 -0.31
CA ILE A 54 -11.61 15.41 0.07
C ILE A 54 -12.12 16.30 -1.05
N CYS A 55 -11.71 16.04 -2.29
CA CYS A 55 -12.19 16.79 -3.45
C CYS A 55 -13.72 16.63 -3.62
N LEU A 56 -14.26 15.43 -3.44
CA LEU A 56 -15.70 15.20 -3.50
C LEU A 56 -16.47 15.99 -2.43
N VAL A 57 -15.92 16.08 -1.22
CA VAL A 57 -16.52 16.84 -0.11
C VAL A 57 -16.45 18.35 -0.37
N ILE A 58 -15.26 18.89 -0.69
CA ILE A 58 -15.04 20.33 -0.87
C ILE A 58 -15.79 20.86 -2.10
N PHE A 59 -15.73 20.15 -3.22
CA PHE A 59 -16.31 20.59 -4.49
C PHE A 59 -17.69 19.96 -4.75
N ARG A 60 -18.38 19.48 -3.70
CA ARG A 60 -19.75 18.97 -3.76
C ARG A 60 -19.98 17.94 -4.88
N GLY A 61 -19.05 17.01 -5.06
CA GLY A 61 -19.11 15.96 -6.07
C GLY A 61 -18.56 16.33 -7.46
N GLU A 62 -18.00 17.55 -7.64
CA GLU A 62 -17.34 17.89 -8.89
C GLU A 62 -15.99 17.17 -9.05
N LYS A 63 -15.93 16.30 -10.06
CA LYS A 63 -14.77 15.43 -10.33
C LYS A 63 -13.65 16.11 -11.13
N LYS A 64 -13.78 17.37 -11.57
CA LYS A 64 -12.74 17.98 -12.44
C LYS A 64 -11.49 18.42 -11.67
N HIS A 65 -11.65 18.70 -10.38
CA HIS A 65 -10.61 19.36 -9.57
C HIS A 65 -9.55 18.39 -9.03
N PHE A 66 -9.85 17.09 -8.88
CA PHE A 66 -8.89 16.14 -8.33
C PHE A 66 -7.65 15.97 -9.21
N LEU A 67 -7.78 16.14 -10.54
CA LEU A 67 -6.65 16.05 -11.46
C LEU A 67 -5.59 17.12 -11.17
N TRP A 68 -6.05 18.35 -10.96
CA TRP A 68 -5.18 19.46 -10.57
C TRP A 68 -4.56 19.23 -9.21
N PHE A 69 -5.33 18.68 -8.27
CA PHE A 69 -4.83 18.33 -6.94
C PHE A 69 -3.67 17.33 -7.01
N ASP A 70 -3.82 16.24 -7.77
CA ASP A 70 -2.77 15.22 -7.94
C ASP A 70 -1.52 15.79 -8.63
N LEU A 71 -1.70 16.64 -9.64
CA LEU A 71 -0.58 17.30 -10.34
C LEU A 71 0.16 18.30 -9.45
N ILE A 72 -0.56 19.11 -8.68
CA ILE A 72 0.04 20.09 -7.76
C ILE A 72 0.85 19.37 -6.68
N ILE A 73 0.31 18.31 -6.08
CA ILE A 73 1.04 17.51 -5.08
C ILE A 73 2.29 16.91 -5.71
N LEU A 74 2.20 16.32 -6.91
CA LEU A 74 3.39 15.77 -7.59
C LEU A 74 4.46 16.85 -7.78
N ILE A 75 4.09 18.03 -8.28
CA ILE A 75 5.03 19.12 -8.54
C ILE A 75 5.69 19.59 -7.24
N ILE A 76 4.92 19.81 -6.17
CA ILE A 76 5.45 20.22 -4.87
C ILE A 76 6.44 19.18 -4.34
N ILE A 77 6.06 17.91 -4.33
CA ILE A 77 6.92 16.82 -3.85
C ILE A 77 8.17 16.67 -4.73
N LEU A 78 8.06 16.84 -6.04
CA LEU A 78 9.19 16.81 -6.97
C LEU A 78 10.18 17.94 -6.68
N ILE A 79 9.70 19.16 -6.46
CA ILE A 79 10.54 20.31 -6.08
C ILE A 79 11.26 20.03 -4.76
N LEU A 80 10.55 19.55 -3.74
CA LEU A 80 11.13 19.18 -2.45
C LEU A 80 12.18 18.06 -2.58
N PHE A 81 11.90 17.07 -3.43
CA PHE A 81 12.83 15.98 -3.72
C PHE A 81 14.11 16.47 -4.37
N ILE A 82 14.01 17.30 -5.42
CA ILE A 82 15.16 17.89 -6.11
C ILE A 82 15.97 18.78 -5.15
N TYR A 83 15.30 19.63 -4.38
CA TYR A 83 15.94 20.51 -3.39
C TYR A 83 16.71 19.70 -2.34
N LYS A 84 16.08 18.67 -1.76
CA LYS A 84 16.74 17.79 -0.79
C LYS A 84 17.88 16.99 -1.39
N LYS A 85 17.75 16.52 -2.65
CA LYS A 85 18.81 15.79 -3.34
C LYS A 85 20.03 16.68 -3.57
N LYS A 86 19.84 17.94 -3.98
CA LYS A 86 20.90 18.91 -4.21
C LYS A 86 21.65 19.29 -2.93
N ASN A 87 20.94 19.45 -1.81
CA ASN A 87 21.51 19.93 -0.55
C ASN A 87 22.06 18.83 0.35
N THR A 88 22.08 17.57 -0.11
CA THR A 88 22.61 16.49 0.71
C THR A 88 23.92 15.99 0.11
N PRO A 89 25.01 15.97 0.90
CA PRO A 89 26.27 15.41 0.43
C PRO A 89 26.09 13.95 0.00
N THR A 90 26.60 13.65 -1.19
CA THR A 90 26.69 12.30 -1.74
C THR A 90 27.64 11.49 -0.88
N TYR A 91 27.10 10.58 -0.07
CA TYR A 91 27.93 9.64 0.67
C TYR A 91 28.20 8.45 -0.25
N ASN A 92 29.46 8.31 -0.69
CA ASN A 92 29.92 7.10 -1.35
C ASN A 92 29.97 5.97 -0.32
N SER A 93 28.83 5.33 -0.08
CA SER A 93 28.79 4.04 0.57
C SER A 93 29.40 3.04 -0.40
N LYS A 94 30.56 2.46 -0.02
CA LYS A 94 31.06 1.28 -0.72
C LYS A 94 29.94 0.24 -0.70
N PRO A 95 29.59 -0.39 -1.82
CA PRO A 95 28.63 -1.49 -1.79
C PRO A 95 29.17 -2.53 -0.81
N GLU A 96 28.40 -2.82 0.25
CA GLU A 96 28.69 -3.97 1.09
C GLU A 96 28.81 -5.18 0.17
N ALA A 97 29.96 -5.84 0.25
CA ALA A 97 30.22 -7.04 -0.50
C ALA A 97 29.16 -8.07 -0.10
N VAL A 98 28.18 -8.28 -0.97
CA VAL A 98 27.19 -9.35 -0.80
C VAL A 98 28.00 -10.64 -0.82
N SER A 99 28.10 -11.29 0.34
CA SER A 99 28.62 -12.65 0.43
C SER A 99 27.78 -13.52 -0.49
N THR A 100 28.35 -13.89 -1.62
CA THR A 100 27.70 -14.77 -2.59
C THR A 100 28.06 -16.19 -2.21
N ASP A 101 27.45 -16.67 -1.12
CA ASP A 101 27.49 -18.09 -0.84
C ASP A 101 26.57 -18.81 -1.84
N ARG A 102 27.13 -19.11 -3.02
CA ARG A 102 26.42 -19.69 -4.17
C ARG A 102 26.25 -21.19 -4.00
N SER A 103 25.55 -21.59 -2.94
CA SER A 103 25.10 -22.97 -2.78
C SER A 103 24.01 -23.30 -3.82
N ARG A 104 24.05 -24.51 -4.42
CA ARG A 104 23.05 -25.02 -5.38
C ARG A 104 21.62 -24.91 -4.84
N TYR A 105 21.46 -24.96 -3.52
CA TYR A 105 20.18 -24.78 -2.83
C TYR A 105 19.51 -23.43 -3.14
N HIS A 106 20.27 -22.34 -3.30
CA HIS A 106 19.70 -21.04 -3.64
C HIS A 106 19.04 -21.04 -5.02
N TYR A 107 19.65 -21.71 -6.00
CA TYR A 107 19.05 -21.83 -7.33
C TYR A 107 17.74 -22.61 -7.31
N PHE A 108 17.66 -23.67 -6.51
CA PHE A 108 16.42 -24.41 -6.31
C PHE A 108 15.32 -23.53 -5.71
N LEU A 109 15.65 -22.72 -4.68
CA LEU A 109 14.71 -21.77 -4.12
C LEU A 109 14.27 -20.72 -5.14
N TYR A 110 15.20 -20.12 -5.88
CA TYR A 110 14.82 -19.13 -6.91
C TYR A 110 13.92 -19.73 -8.00
N ALA A 111 14.25 -20.92 -8.50
CA ALA A 111 13.43 -21.61 -9.49
C ALA A 111 12.04 -21.94 -8.95
N GLY A 112 11.95 -22.51 -7.74
CA GLY A 112 10.68 -22.82 -7.09
C GLY A 112 9.82 -21.58 -6.87
N PHE A 113 10.43 -20.46 -6.48
CA PHE A 113 9.72 -19.19 -6.30
C PHE A 113 9.16 -18.67 -7.62
N ILE A 114 9.95 -18.71 -8.69
CA ILE A 114 9.52 -18.27 -10.03
C ILE A 114 8.36 -19.14 -10.52
N VAL A 115 8.46 -20.47 -10.39
CA VAL A 115 7.38 -21.39 -10.79
C VAL A 115 6.10 -21.09 -10.02
N LEU A 116 6.17 -20.95 -8.69
CA LEU A 116 5.00 -20.61 -7.87
C LEU A 116 4.42 -19.23 -8.22
N ALA A 117 5.27 -18.24 -8.50
CA ALA A 117 4.83 -16.92 -8.92
C ALA A 117 4.09 -16.97 -10.27
N LEU A 118 4.59 -17.75 -11.24
CA LEU A 118 3.92 -17.93 -12.52
C LEU A 118 2.57 -18.65 -12.37
N ILE A 119 2.51 -19.71 -11.55
CA ILE A 119 1.25 -20.41 -11.24
C ILE A 119 0.26 -19.45 -10.56
N ALA A 120 0.72 -18.63 -9.62
CA ALA A 120 -0.11 -17.65 -8.94
C ALA A 120 -0.66 -16.57 -9.89
N ILE A 121 0.19 -16.02 -10.78
CA ILE A 121 -0.23 -15.04 -11.80
C ILE A 121 -1.26 -15.66 -12.75
N PHE A 122 -1.01 -16.88 -13.20
CA PHE A 122 -1.94 -17.60 -14.07
C PHE A 122 -3.28 -17.87 -13.37
N SER A 123 -3.25 -18.35 -12.13
CA SER A 123 -4.45 -18.63 -11.32
C SER A 123 -5.25 -17.36 -11.02
N PHE A 124 -4.56 -16.27 -10.67
CA PHE A 124 -5.17 -14.96 -10.47
C PHE A 124 -5.88 -14.49 -11.75
N THR A 125 -5.18 -14.59 -12.90
CA THR A 125 -5.71 -14.16 -14.20
C THR A 125 -6.94 -14.96 -14.59
N LEU A 126 -6.87 -16.30 -14.51
CA LEU A 126 -8.00 -17.17 -14.80
C LEU A 126 -9.21 -16.85 -13.91
N ARG A 127 -8.99 -16.61 -12.62
CA ARG A 127 -10.08 -16.29 -11.70
C ARG A 127 -10.73 -14.95 -12.03
N VAL A 128 -9.94 -13.91 -12.28
CA VAL A 128 -10.46 -12.58 -12.65
C VAL A 128 -11.19 -12.60 -13.99
N LEU A 129 -10.77 -13.45 -14.94
CA LEU A 129 -11.50 -13.63 -16.21
C LEU A 129 -12.82 -14.39 -16.04
N ASN A 130 -12.86 -15.38 -15.14
CA ASN A 130 -14.08 -16.15 -14.85
C ASN A 130 -15.09 -15.35 -14.01
N ASP A 131 -14.60 -14.50 -13.10
CA ASP A 131 -15.42 -13.69 -12.20
C ASP A 131 -14.95 -12.22 -12.21
N PRO A 132 -15.28 -11.47 -13.28
CA PRO A 132 -14.73 -10.14 -13.51
C PRO A 132 -15.23 -9.06 -12.54
N HIS A 133 -16.32 -9.33 -11.83
CA HIS A 133 -16.83 -8.44 -10.78
C HIS A 133 -16.29 -8.78 -9.39
N GLY A 134 -15.55 -9.89 -9.27
CA GLY A 134 -15.07 -10.40 -8.01
C GLY A 134 -16.18 -11.03 -7.18
N SER A 135 -15.86 -11.35 -5.93
CA SER A 135 -16.81 -11.94 -4.99
C SER A 135 -18.03 -11.04 -4.70
N TRP A 136 -19.00 -11.62 -3.98
CA TRP A 136 -20.21 -10.91 -3.56
C TRP A 136 -19.91 -9.58 -2.86
N ASP A 137 -18.93 -9.52 -1.95
CA ASP A 137 -18.50 -8.28 -1.29
C ASP A 137 -17.93 -7.26 -2.29
N ALA A 138 -17.12 -7.73 -3.24
CA ALA A 138 -16.51 -6.87 -4.23
C ALA A 138 -17.55 -6.21 -5.15
N TRP A 139 -18.55 -6.98 -5.57
CA TRP A 139 -19.63 -6.47 -6.38
C TRP A 139 -20.58 -5.54 -5.60
N ASN A 140 -21.06 -5.97 -4.42
CA ASN A 140 -22.11 -5.28 -3.67
C ASN A 140 -21.63 -4.10 -2.82
N ILE A 141 -20.41 -4.14 -2.32
CA ILE A 141 -19.88 -3.07 -1.46
C ILE A 141 -19.02 -2.15 -2.32
N TYR A 142 -17.96 -2.70 -2.91
CA TYR A 142 -16.91 -1.87 -3.50
C TYR A 142 -17.28 -1.34 -4.88
N ASN A 143 -17.73 -2.21 -5.79
CA ASN A 143 -18.08 -1.81 -7.15
C ASN A 143 -19.40 -1.03 -7.17
N LEU A 144 -20.37 -1.38 -6.33
CA LEU A 144 -21.61 -0.63 -6.20
C LEU A 144 -21.36 0.78 -5.63
N GLY A 145 -20.62 0.89 -4.53
CA GLY A 145 -20.25 2.18 -3.94
C GLY A 145 -19.48 3.06 -4.91
N ALA A 146 -18.52 2.49 -5.66
CA ALA A 146 -17.83 3.22 -6.73
C ALA A 146 -18.78 3.76 -7.80
N ARG A 147 -19.86 3.02 -8.16
CA ARG A 147 -20.86 3.49 -9.14
C ARG A 147 -21.69 4.64 -8.61
N PHE A 148 -22.08 4.61 -7.34
CA PHE A 148 -22.75 5.76 -6.75
C PHE A 148 -21.85 6.99 -6.71
N ILE A 149 -20.57 6.83 -6.35
CA ILE A 149 -19.61 7.94 -6.36
C ILE A 149 -19.43 8.49 -7.79
N TYR A 150 -19.26 7.59 -8.76
CA TYR A 150 -18.98 7.97 -10.14
C TYR A 150 -20.20 8.56 -10.86
N ARG A 151 -21.38 7.95 -10.74
CA ARG A 151 -22.62 8.35 -11.44
C ARG A 151 -23.40 9.42 -10.69
N GLY A 152 -23.37 9.41 -9.36
CA GLY A 152 -24.24 10.22 -8.49
C GLY A 152 -23.93 11.72 -8.50
N ALA A 153 -22.78 12.16 -9.01
CA ALA A 153 -22.41 13.57 -9.10
C ALA A 153 -22.61 14.31 -7.77
N THR A 154 -23.46 15.34 -7.70
CA THR A 154 -23.77 16.09 -6.46
C THR A 154 -24.49 15.26 -5.41
N GLU A 155 -25.10 14.15 -5.80
CA GLU A 155 -25.87 13.22 -4.96
C GLU A 155 -25.10 11.93 -4.68
N TRP A 156 -23.76 11.95 -4.83
CA TRP A 156 -22.90 10.79 -4.61
C TRP A 156 -23.06 10.15 -3.23
N THR A 157 -23.56 10.90 -2.23
CA THR A 157 -23.78 10.44 -0.87
C THR A 157 -25.04 9.60 -0.67
N ILE A 158 -25.97 9.55 -1.64
CA ILE A 158 -27.22 8.77 -1.54
C ILE A 158 -26.96 7.29 -1.24
N ALA A 159 -25.85 6.74 -1.76
CA ALA A 159 -25.40 5.38 -1.49
C ALA A 159 -25.28 5.04 0.00
N PHE A 160 -24.94 6.05 0.81
CA PHE A 160 -24.66 5.93 2.24
C PHE A 160 -25.86 6.35 3.09
N ALA A 161 -26.89 6.96 2.49
CA ALA A 161 -28.03 7.51 3.20
C ALA A 161 -29.15 6.49 3.46
N ASN A 162 -29.22 5.41 2.67
CA ASN A 162 -30.30 4.42 2.77
C ASN A 162 -29.72 2.99 2.86
N PRO A 163 -29.28 2.54 4.05
CA PRO A 163 -28.80 1.18 4.27
C PRO A 163 -29.93 0.19 4.01
N HIS A 164 -29.91 -0.49 2.87
CA HIS A 164 -30.36 -1.87 2.88
C HIS A 164 -29.27 -2.66 3.62
N GLY A 165 -29.64 -3.61 4.50
CA GLY A 165 -28.68 -4.27 5.39
C GLY A 165 -27.50 -4.98 4.69
N TRP A 166 -27.55 -5.11 3.36
CA TRP A 166 -26.53 -5.74 2.53
C TRP A 166 -25.61 -4.75 1.78
N THR A 167 -25.85 -3.43 1.86
CA THR A 167 -25.04 -2.40 1.17
C THR A 167 -23.91 -1.84 2.03
N LEU A 168 -23.85 -2.19 3.33
CA LEU A 168 -22.71 -1.91 4.24
C LEU A 168 -22.17 -0.47 4.10
N PRO A 169 -23.01 0.57 4.28
CA PRO A 169 -22.65 1.95 3.95
C PRO A 169 -21.62 2.59 4.89
N ASP A 170 -21.30 1.94 6.01
CA ASP A 170 -20.27 2.33 6.96
C ASP A 170 -18.86 1.92 6.51
N HIS A 171 -18.73 1.18 5.40
CA HIS A 171 -17.41 0.77 4.91
C HIS A 171 -16.55 1.96 4.46
N PRO A 172 -15.26 1.96 4.83
CA PRO A 172 -14.31 2.97 4.37
C PRO A 172 -14.17 3.02 2.84
N LEU A 173 -13.90 4.23 2.31
CA LEU A 173 -13.97 4.51 0.87
C LEU A 173 -12.68 4.20 0.10
N PHE A 174 -11.70 3.50 0.69
CA PHE A 174 -10.43 3.24 0.01
C PHE A 174 -10.59 2.59 -1.38
N ILE A 175 -11.24 1.43 -1.44
CA ILE A 175 -11.44 0.69 -2.70
C ILE A 175 -12.41 1.44 -3.60
N GLN A 176 -13.58 1.81 -3.07
CA GLN A 176 -14.66 2.49 -3.80
C GLN A 176 -14.18 3.79 -4.43
N GLY A 177 -13.47 4.61 -3.65
CA GLY A 177 -12.93 5.90 -4.05
C GLY A 177 -11.82 5.77 -5.09
N ASN A 178 -10.91 4.78 -4.97
CA ASN A 178 -9.91 4.55 -6.00
C ASN A 178 -10.52 4.08 -7.32
N VAL A 179 -11.48 3.15 -7.28
CA VAL A 179 -12.18 2.67 -8.49
C VAL A 179 -12.94 3.83 -9.15
N ALA A 180 -13.70 4.62 -8.38
CA ALA A 180 -14.41 5.79 -8.89
C ALA A 180 -13.47 6.87 -9.43
N ARG A 181 -12.32 7.09 -8.79
CA ARG A 181 -11.27 8.00 -9.28
C ARG A 181 -10.74 7.53 -10.63
N ILE A 182 -10.42 6.25 -10.78
CA ILE A 182 -9.94 5.68 -12.05
C ILE A 182 -11.02 5.84 -13.14
N TRP A 183 -12.29 5.56 -12.85
CA TRP A 183 -13.39 5.77 -13.80
C TRP A 183 -13.56 7.25 -14.17
N SER A 184 -13.29 8.15 -13.24
CA SER A 184 -13.30 9.60 -13.48
C SER A 184 -12.16 10.04 -14.40
N TYR A 185 -10.98 9.41 -14.32
CA TYR A 185 -9.89 9.59 -15.28
C TYR A 185 -10.24 9.07 -16.68
N THR A 186 -10.84 7.88 -16.77
CA THR A 186 -11.15 7.23 -18.04
C THR A 186 -12.40 7.78 -18.73
N GLY A 187 -13.27 8.45 -17.98
CA GLY A 187 -14.56 8.93 -18.46
C GLY A 187 -15.60 7.83 -18.67
N HIS A 188 -15.33 6.59 -18.25
CA HIS A 188 -16.26 5.45 -18.31
C HIS A 188 -15.91 4.38 -17.27
N GLU A 189 -16.90 3.57 -16.92
CA GLU A 189 -16.70 2.40 -16.06
C GLU A 189 -15.88 1.33 -16.78
N THR A 190 -14.84 0.84 -16.11
CA THR A 190 -13.99 -0.24 -16.61
C THR A 190 -13.69 -1.26 -15.52
N LEU A 191 -13.73 -2.54 -15.90
CA LEU A 191 -13.35 -3.66 -15.05
C LEU A 191 -11.86 -3.64 -14.68
N MET A 192 -11.03 -2.99 -15.50
CA MET A 192 -9.58 -2.90 -15.28
C MET A 192 -9.23 -2.15 -13.99
N ALA A 193 -10.08 -1.23 -13.53
CA ALA A 193 -9.83 -0.43 -12.33
C ALA A 193 -9.70 -1.31 -11.07
N PRO A 194 -10.74 -2.06 -10.64
CA PRO A 194 -10.62 -2.94 -9.48
C PRO A 194 -9.64 -4.10 -9.70
N MET A 195 -9.55 -4.65 -10.92
CA MET A 195 -8.64 -5.76 -11.23
C MET A 195 -7.17 -5.38 -11.06
N LEU A 196 -6.74 -4.23 -11.60
CA LEU A 196 -5.35 -3.79 -11.47
C LEU A 196 -5.02 -3.38 -10.04
N GLN A 197 -5.96 -2.76 -9.32
CA GLN A 197 -5.76 -2.45 -7.90
C GLN A 197 -5.55 -3.73 -7.09
N ALA A 198 -6.39 -4.75 -7.29
CA ALA A 198 -6.26 -6.04 -6.61
C ALA A 198 -4.94 -6.75 -6.96
N PHE A 199 -4.55 -6.74 -8.24
CA PHE A 199 -3.27 -7.30 -8.68
C PHE A 199 -2.07 -6.59 -8.05
N LEU A 200 -2.10 -5.25 -8.01
CA LEU A 200 -1.04 -4.44 -7.41
C LEU A 200 -0.89 -4.75 -5.91
N PHE A 201 -1.97 -4.82 -5.14
CA PHE A 201 -1.88 -5.18 -3.72
C PHE A 201 -1.45 -6.63 -3.48
N THR A 202 -1.96 -7.57 -4.27
CA THR A 202 -1.59 -9.00 -4.16
C THR A 202 -0.09 -9.17 -4.43
N SER A 203 0.40 -8.62 -5.54
CA SER A 203 1.82 -8.70 -5.91
C SER A 203 2.72 -7.90 -4.96
N ALA A 204 2.33 -6.69 -4.56
CA ALA A 204 3.08 -5.87 -3.62
C ALA A 204 3.19 -6.54 -2.24
N THR A 205 2.18 -7.28 -1.78
CA THR A 205 2.25 -8.04 -0.52
C THR A 205 3.32 -9.13 -0.58
N VAL A 206 3.34 -9.92 -1.67
CA VAL A 206 4.35 -10.98 -1.85
C VAL A 206 5.74 -10.38 -1.96
N ILE A 207 5.92 -9.35 -2.78
CA ILE A 207 7.23 -8.70 -2.97
C ILE A 207 7.68 -8.05 -1.65
N LEU A 208 6.81 -7.35 -0.94
CA LEU A 208 7.14 -6.74 0.35
C LEU A 208 7.56 -7.80 1.36
N MET A 209 6.84 -8.93 1.46
CA MET A 209 7.20 -10.05 2.34
C MET A 209 8.59 -10.61 1.99
N VAL A 210 8.82 -10.95 0.72
CA VAL A 210 10.10 -11.54 0.26
C VAL A 210 11.27 -10.63 0.57
N PHE A 211 11.18 -9.35 0.19
CA PHE A 211 12.30 -8.43 0.32
C PHE A 211 12.50 -7.94 1.76
N SER A 212 11.42 -7.77 2.54
CA SER A 212 11.55 -7.39 3.95
C SER A 212 12.18 -8.52 4.78
N VAL A 213 11.70 -9.76 4.66
CA VAL A 213 12.29 -10.91 5.36
C VAL A 213 13.72 -11.17 4.86
N SER A 214 13.98 -11.03 3.55
CA SER A 214 15.35 -11.14 3.02
C SER A 214 16.32 -10.14 3.66
N LYS A 215 15.82 -8.95 4.01
CA LYS A 215 16.60 -7.88 4.60
C LYS A 215 16.78 -8.05 6.11
N LEU A 216 15.71 -8.38 6.83
CA LEU A 216 15.71 -8.57 8.28
C LEU A 216 16.44 -9.87 8.69
N GLN A 217 16.52 -10.84 7.78
CA GLN A 217 17.14 -12.14 8.02
C GLN A 217 18.12 -12.50 6.91
N ASN A 218 17.69 -13.29 5.92
CA ASN A 218 18.50 -13.69 4.77
C ASN A 218 17.63 -14.03 3.55
N LYS A 219 18.25 -14.03 2.36
CA LYS A 219 17.57 -14.24 1.07
C LYS A 219 16.76 -15.53 1.00
N SER A 220 17.28 -16.62 1.54
CA SER A 220 16.61 -17.92 1.53
C SER A 220 15.33 -17.90 2.34
N GLN A 221 15.35 -17.31 3.53
CA GLN A 221 14.15 -17.12 4.35
C GLN A 221 13.13 -16.20 3.69
N GLY A 222 13.57 -15.14 3.00
CA GLY A 222 12.66 -14.28 2.25
C GLY A 222 11.98 -15.00 1.09
N LEU A 223 12.72 -15.80 0.32
CA LEU A 223 12.14 -16.64 -0.73
C LEU A 223 11.17 -17.67 -0.16
N MET A 224 11.52 -18.34 0.94
CA MET A 224 10.62 -19.30 1.60
C MET A 224 9.33 -18.62 2.11
N ALA A 225 9.43 -17.44 2.72
CA ALA A 225 8.26 -16.68 3.15
C ALA A 225 7.33 -16.32 1.97
N GLY A 226 7.91 -15.89 0.85
CA GLY A 226 7.16 -15.65 -0.39
C GLY A 226 6.51 -16.91 -0.96
N MET A 227 7.22 -18.04 -0.97
CA MET A 227 6.67 -19.32 -1.43
C MET A 227 5.52 -19.80 -0.56
N VAL A 228 5.60 -19.66 0.76
CA VAL A 228 4.50 -20.01 1.67
C VAL A 228 3.25 -19.19 1.32
N LEU A 229 3.41 -17.89 1.09
CA LEU A 229 2.30 -17.02 0.72
C LEU A 229 1.74 -17.36 -0.68
N LEU A 230 2.59 -17.56 -1.69
CA LEU A 230 2.19 -17.97 -3.04
C LEU A 230 1.58 -19.37 -3.10
N GLY A 231 2.07 -20.27 -2.26
CA GLY A 231 1.57 -21.64 -2.10
C GLY A 231 0.31 -21.73 -1.26
N THR A 232 -0.20 -20.62 -0.70
CA THR A 232 -1.47 -20.55 0.01
C THR A 232 -2.57 -20.19 -0.99
N PRO A 233 -3.40 -21.15 -1.48
CA PRO A 233 -4.35 -20.88 -2.56
C PRO A 233 -5.40 -19.84 -2.17
N PHE A 234 -5.77 -19.80 -0.88
CA PHE A 234 -6.71 -18.84 -0.33
C PHE A 234 -6.23 -17.38 -0.49
N PHE A 235 -4.93 -17.11 -0.41
CA PHE A 235 -4.39 -15.76 -0.62
C PHE A 235 -4.57 -15.29 -2.07
N ILE A 236 -4.25 -16.15 -3.04
CA ILE A 236 -4.42 -15.85 -4.46
C ILE A 236 -5.90 -15.73 -4.82
N TYR A 237 -6.74 -16.62 -4.28
CA TYR A 237 -8.20 -16.56 -4.43
C TYR A 237 -8.76 -15.24 -3.91
N SER A 238 -8.39 -14.82 -2.70
CA SER A 238 -8.86 -13.56 -2.11
C SER A 238 -8.39 -12.36 -2.91
N GLY A 239 -7.13 -12.34 -3.38
CA GLY A 239 -6.65 -11.29 -4.26
C GLY A 239 -7.47 -11.19 -5.55
N ALA A 240 -7.70 -12.33 -6.21
CA ALA A 240 -8.47 -12.37 -7.46
C ALA A 240 -9.98 -12.15 -7.26
N SER A 241 -10.47 -12.25 -6.02
CA SER A 241 -11.86 -11.98 -5.65
C SER A 241 -12.16 -10.49 -5.44
N LEU A 242 -11.16 -9.61 -5.64
CA LEU A 242 -11.27 -8.15 -5.60
C LEU A 242 -11.77 -7.60 -4.25
N VAL A 243 -11.51 -8.33 -3.15
CA VAL A 243 -11.91 -7.95 -1.79
C VAL A 243 -10.91 -6.99 -1.13
N ALA A 244 -11.35 -6.28 -0.09
CA ALA A 244 -10.50 -5.36 0.67
C ALA A 244 -9.52 -6.05 1.62
N ASP A 245 -9.70 -7.34 1.89
CA ASP A 245 -8.87 -8.12 2.83
C ASP A 245 -7.39 -8.18 2.42
N VAL A 246 -7.11 -8.26 1.12
CA VAL A 246 -5.71 -8.27 0.62
C VAL A 246 -5.05 -6.90 0.77
N PRO A 247 -5.66 -5.78 0.34
CA PRO A 247 -5.17 -4.44 0.65
C PRO A 247 -5.02 -4.17 2.16
N LEU A 248 -5.96 -4.62 3.00
CA LEU A 248 -5.85 -4.51 4.45
C LEU A 248 -4.62 -5.27 4.97
N GLY A 249 -4.47 -6.53 4.56
CA GLY A 249 -3.33 -7.36 4.93
C GLY A 249 -2.00 -6.76 4.46
N PHE A 250 -1.96 -6.14 3.29
CA PHE A 250 -0.81 -5.39 2.81
C PHE A 250 -0.44 -4.24 3.75
N TYR A 251 -1.41 -3.40 4.15
CA TYR A 251 -1.13 -2.25 5.02
C TYR A 251 -0.67 -2.70 6.42
N ILE A 252 -1.27 -3.77 6.96
CA ILE A 252 -0.81 -4.41 8.19
C ILE A 252 0.64 -4.87 8.06
N LEU A 253 0.97 -5.61 6.99
CA LEU A 253 2.33 -6.06 6.72
C LEU A 253 3.31 -4.89 6.60
N ALA A 254 2.94 -3.84 5.86
CA ALA A 254 3.75 -2.64 5.68
C ALA A 254 4.06 -1.93 7.01
N THR A 255 3.07 -1.76 7.88
CA THR A 255 3.24 -1.20 9.22
C THR A 255 4.20 -2.05 10.06
N VAL A 256 4.01 -3.37 10.09
CA VAL A 256 4.88 -4.28 10.86
C VAL A 256 6.31 -4.26 10.33
N VAL A 257 6.50 -4.38 9.01
CA VAL A 257 7.81 -4.31 8.36
C VAL A 257 8.53 -3.01 8.69
N LEU A 258 7.83 -1.87 8.59
CA LEU A 258 8.41 -0.57 8.94
C LEU A 258 8.86 -0.53 10.41
N TYR A 259 8.05 -1.05 11.34
CA TYR A 259 8.47 -1.13 12.75
C TYR A 259 9.67 -2.04 12.98
N CYS A 260 9.72 -3.23 12.37
CA CYS A 260 10.88 -4.11 12.44
C CYS A 260 12.14 -3.38 11.93
N MET A 261 12.04 -2.68 10.79
CA MET A 261 13.14 -1.89 10.23
C MET A 261 13.52 -0.67 11.07
N ILE A 262 12.59 -0.10 11.84
CA ILE A 262 12.87 1.00 12.78
C ILE A 262 13.62 0.45 14.00
N ASP A 263 13.23 -0.72 14.50
CA ASP A 263 13.83 -1.31 15.70
C ASP A 263 15.24 -1.86 15.46
N GLU A 264 15.55 -2.34 14.26
CA GLU A 264 16.92 -2.74 13.88
C GLU A 264 17.90 -1.55 13.78
N ARG A 265 17.40 -0.32 13.64
CA ARG A 265 18.26 0.85 13.46
C ARG A 265 18.74 1.41 14.79
N GLN A 266 20.05 1.64 14.87
CA GLN A 266 20.67 2.34 16.02
C GLN A 266 20.26 3.81 16.14
N LYS A 267 19.96 4.49 15.01
CA LYS A 267 19.52 5.89 15.01
C LYS A 267 18.03 5.99 14.70
N LYS A 268 17.33 6.76 15.54
CA LYS A 268 15.91 7.06 15.38
C LYS A 268 15.68 7.77 14.05
N ASN A 269 14.79 7.23 13.22
CA ASN A 269 14.34 7.89 12.00
C ASN A 269 12.86 8.24 12.10
N SER A 270 12.60 9.52 12.40
CA SER A 270 11.24 10.05 12.52
C SER A 270 10.41 9.87 11.24
N GLY A 271 11.02 9.91 10.06
CA GLY A 271 10.32 9.79 8.79
C GLY A 271 9.69 8.40 8.56
N LEU A 272 10.38 7.34 8.99
CA LEU A 272 9.84 5.97 8.91
C LEU A 272 8.70 5.75 9.90
N VAL A 273 8.74 6.40 11.07
CA VAL A 273 7.66 6.31 12.06
C VAL A 273 6.39 7.00 11.55
N VAL A 274 6.52 8.16 10.90
CA VAL A 274 5.39 8.84 10.24
C VAL A 274 4.84 7.97 9.10
N LEU A 275 5.71 7.38 8.28
CA LEU A 275 5.28 6.47 7.21
C LEU A 275 4.55 5.23 7.76
N CYS A 276 4.98 4.73 8.91
CA CYS A 276 4.33 3.63 9.62
C CYS A 276 2.91 3.99 10.06
N GLY A 277 2.75 5.21 10.61
CA GLY A 277 1.45 5.81 10.93
C GLY A 277 0.54 5.91 9.71
N ALA A 278 1.08 6.39 8.58
CA ALA A 278 0.34 6.49 7.33
C ALA A 278 -0.14 5.13 6.81
N MET A 279 0.73 4.10 6.82
CA MET A 279 0.33 2.75 6.43
C MET A 279 -0.80 2.21 7.33
N ALA A 280 -0.70 2.42 8.65
CA ALA A 280 -1.74 1.99 9.59
C ALA A 280 -3.05 2.78 9.42
N GLY A 281 -2.97 4.09 9.16
CA GLY A 281 -4.13 4.93 8.84
C GLY A 281 -4.83 4.44 7.57
N PHE A 282 -4.08 4.07 6.53
CA PHE A 282 -4.68 3.49 5.33
C PHE A 282 -5.24 2.08 5.53
N ALA A 283 -4.75 1.31 6.51
CA ALA A 283 -5.43 0.08 6.94
C ALA A 283 -6.85 0.40 7.44
N ALA A 284 -6.99 1.41 8.32
CA ALA A 284 -8.29 1.88 8.80
C ALA A 284 -9.16 2.51 7.70
N TRP A 285 -8.55 3.17 6.72
CA TRP A 285 -9.25 3.67 5.54
C TRP A 285 -9.69 2.56 4.58
N THR A 286 -9.20 1.33 4.75
CA THR A 286 -9.52 0.18 3.88
C THR A 286 -10.71 -0.63 4.37
N LYS A 287 -10.75 -0.94 5.66
CA LYS A 287 -11.77 -1.78 6.30
C LYS A 287 -11.87 -1.42 7.79
N ASN A 288 -13.02 -1.65 8.41
CA ASN A 288 -13.27 -1.33 9.82
C ASN A 288 -12.27 -2.03 10.76
N GLU A 289 -11.82 -3.24 10.42
CA GLU A 289 -10.80 -4.00 11.15
C GLU A 289 -9.44 -3.29 11.19
N GLY A 290 -9.19 -2.35 10.28
CA GLY A 290 -8.00 -1.50 10.32
C GLY A 290 -7.95 -0.58 11.55
N LEU A 291 -9.10 -0.16 12.09
CA LEU A 291 -9.16 0.57 13.36
C LEU A 291 -8.74 -0.32 14.53
N LEU A 292 -9.21 -1.58 14.55
CA LEU A 292 -8.79 -2.57 15.54
C LEU A 292 -7.27 -2.83 15.44
N PHE A 293 -6.73 -2.84 14.22
CA PHE A 293 -5.29 -2.97 14.00
C PHE A 293 -4.50 -1.78 14.60
N ILE A 294 -4.97 -0.54 14.45
CA ILE A 294 -4.32 0.64 15.06
C ILE A 294 -4.26 0.50 16.59
N ILE A 295 -5.36 0.05 17.22
CA ILE A 295 -5.41 -0.20 18.66
C ILE A 295 -4.42 -1.31 19.03
N SER A 296 -4.40 -2.39 18.27
CA SER A 296 -3.52 -3.54 18.51
C SER A 296 -2.04 -3.16 18.42
N ILE A 297 -1.64 -2.40 17.38
CA ILE A 297 -0.26 -1.98 17.19
C ILE A 297 0.15 -0.94 18.25
N PHE A 298 -0.76 -0.07 18.69
CA PHE A 298 -0.52 0.84 19.81
C PHE A 298 -0.12 0.08 21.07
N PHE A 299 -0.90 -0.92 21.48
CA PHE A 299 -0.60 -1.72 22.67
C PHE A 299 0.66 -2.57 22.51
N ALA A 300 0.87 -3.16 21.33
CA ALA A 300 2.11 -3.89 21.03
C ALA A 300 3.34 -2.98 21.18
N ARG A 301 3.30 -1.75 20.61
CA ARG A 301 4.38 -0.78 20.74
C ARG A 301 4.54 -0.27 22.17
N LEU A 302 3.44 -0.05 22.90
CA LEU A 302 3.49 0.33 24.31
C LEU A 302 4.28 -0.73 25.09
N ILE A 303 3.95 -2.01 24.96
CA ILE A 303 4.62 -3.09 25.70
C ILE A 303 6.10 -3.22 25.27
N VAL A 304 6.39 -3.29 23.97
CA VAL A 304 7.74 -3.54 23.46
C VAL A 304 8.67 -2.36 23.74
N VAL A 305 8.24 -1.13 23.43
CA VAL A 305 9.10 0.05 23.55
C VAL A 305 9.30 0.45 25.01
N THR A 306 8.27 0.37 25.85
CA THR A 306 8.44 0.71 27.28
C THR A 306 9.38 -0.25 27.99
N ARG A 307 9.32 -1.56 27.68
CA ARG A 307 10.22 -2.57 28.25
C ARG A 307 11.68 -2.40 27.83
N HIS A 308 11.93 -2.07 26.55
CA HIS A 308 13.29 -2.01 26.02
C HIS A 308 13.93 -0.61 26.06
N LYS A 309 13.14 0.45 25.88
CA LYS A 309 13.63 1.82 25.64
C LYS A 309 13.02 2.86 26.60
N GLY A 310 12.05 2.46 27.44
CA GLY A 310 11.39 3.33 28.41
C GLY A 310 10.23 4.16 27.86
N PHE A 311 9.40 4.68 28.77
CA PHE A 311 8.14 5.37 28.45
C PHE A 311 8.32 6.67 27.66
N GLY A 312 9.39 7.43 27.91
CA GLY A 312 9.66 8.68 27.18
C GLY A 312 9.95 8.48 25.69
N VAL A 313 10.56 7.34 25.32
CA VAL A 313 10.81 7.00 23.91
C VAL A 313 9.51 6.61 23.21
N PHE A 314 8.67 5.82 23.89
CA PHE A 314 7.33 5.47 23.42
C PHE A 314 6.49 6.70 23.12
N PHE A 315 6.42 7.67 24.04
CA PHE A 315 5.63 8.89 23.83
C PHE A 315 6.08 9.70 22.61
N LYS A 316 7.40 9.78 22.38
CA LYS A 316 7.94 10.43 21.17
C LYS A 316 7.65 9.63 19.89
N GLU A 317 7.69 8.31 19.95
CA GLU A 317 7.34 7.46 18.79
C GLU A 317 5.85 7.57 18.46
N ILE A 318 4.97 7.55 19.46
CA ILE A 318 3.54 7.63 19.20
C ILE A 318 3.12 8.99 18.65
N LEU A 319 3.71 10.10 19.13
CA LEU A 319 3.46 11.42 18.55
C LEU A 319 3.81 11.46 17.05
N LEU A 320 4.96 10.88 16.67
CA LEU A 320 5.36 10.80 15.27
C LEU A 320 4.48 9.85 14.45
N PHE A 321 4.03 8.75 15.05
CA PHE A 321 3.12 7.81 14.42
C PHE A 321 1.74 8.47 14.18
N SER A 322 1.23 9.21 15.17
CA SER A 322 -0.03 9.95 15.06
C SER A 322 -0.01 11.00 13.96
N ASN A 323 1.12 11.66 13.71
CA ASN A 323 1.26 12.58 12.55
C ASN A 323 1.11 11.88 11.20
N GLY A 324 1.28 10.55 11.13
CA GLY A 324 1.01 9.76 9.93
C GLY A 324 -0.44 9.29 9.83
N LEU A 325 -1.18 9.22 10.93
CA LEU A 325 -2.58 8.78 10.94
C LEU A 325 -3.54 9.84 10.38
N THR A 326 -3.17 11.12 10.50
CA THR A 326 -3.96 12.30 10.10
C THR A 326 -3.76 12.67 8.64
#